data_AF-A0A2M7VPQ3-F1
#
_entry.id   AF-A0A2M7VPQ3-F1
#
_cell.length_a   1.000
_cell.length_b   1.000
_cell.length_c   1.000
_cell.angle_alpha   90.00
_cell.angle_beta   90.00
_cell.angle_gamma   90.00
#
_symmetry.space_group_name_H-M   'P 1'
#
loop_
_entity.id
_entity.type
_entity.pdbx_description
1 polymer ?
#
loop_
_entity_poly.entity_id
_entity_poly.type
_entity_poly.pdbx_seq_one_letter_code
_entity_poly.pdbx_strand_id
1 'polypeptide(L)'
;MAKQNERRLAKELLLQGNNQKEIARMVKVQEKTISQWVKKYGWNEERDARFNSANTQILSLKKLIGRLTEQRLTLIRKMETAIANDNLEEHDALQYKANRLADEVSKYNKALLSIDKENKISLSVYLDVMDSIFKAVQVYSPALYMSLLDFQEQHLSDISLKIG
;
A
#
# COMPACT_ATOMS: atom_id res chain seq x y z
N MET A 1 -6.96 -29.81 15.69
CA MET A 1 -6.05 -28.72 16.12
C MET A 1 -4.89 -28.51 15.14
N ALA A 2 -4.10 -29.52 14.75
CA ALA A 2 -2.95 -29.37 13.82
C ALA A 2 -3.29 -28.67 12.47
N LYS A 3 -4.35 -29.13 11.78
CA LYS A 3 -4.81 -28.53 10.49
C LYS A 3 -5.22 -27.06 10.57
N GLN A 4 -5.59 -26.56 11.75
CA GLN A 4 -6.01 -25.17 11.93
C GLN A 4 -4.81 -24.24 12.11
N ASN A 5 -3.75 -24.72 12.77
CA ASN A 5 -2.49 -24.00 12.92
C ASN A 5 -1.73 -23.94 11.57
N GLU A 6 -1.68 -25.06 10.85
CA GLU A 6 -1.10 -25.14 9.49
C GLU A 6 -1.81 -24.15 8.54
N ARG A 7 -3.14 -24.10 8.58
CA ARG A 7 -3.92 -23.15 7.79
C ARG A 7 -3.64 -21.69 8.17
N ARG A 8 -3.49 -21.39 9.47
CA ARG A 8 -3.18 -20.03 9.94
C ARG A 8 -1.80 -19.57 9.46
N LEU A 9 -0.80 -20.45 9.62
CA LEU A 9 0.56 -20.20 9.15
C LEU A 9 0.62 -20.05 7.63
N ALA A 10 -0.08 -20.92 6.89
CA ALA A 10 -0.19 -20.80 5.44
C ALA A 10 -0.81 -19.47 5.00
N LYS A 11 -1.83 -18.98 5.71
CA LYS A 11 -2.44 -17.68 5.45
C LYS A 11 -1.43 -16.55 5.67
N GLU A 12 -0.73 -16.53 6.79
CA GLU A 12 0.30 -15.52 7.08
C GLU A 12 1.40 -15.50 6.01
N LEU A 13 1.93 -16.66 5.63
CA LEU A 13 2.98 -16.75 4.60
C LEU A 13 2.48 -16.25 3.23
N LEU A 14 1.22 -16.52 2.87
CA LEU A 14 0.63 -15.99 1.65
C LEU A 14 0.46 -14.47 1.70
N LEU A 15 0.04 -13.93 2.85
CA LEU A 15 -0.09 -12.49 3.08
C LEU A 15 1.27 -11.77 3.16
N GLN A 16 2.37 -12.50 3.38
CA GLN A 16 3.75 -12.00 3.29
C GLN A 16 4.33 -12.06 1.86
N GLY A 17 3.58 -12.59 0.89
CA GLY A 17 3.96 -12.58 -0.54
C GLY A 17 4.59 -13.87 -1.06
N ASN A 18 4.67 -14.94 -0.26
CA ASN A 18 5.20 -16.23 -0.70
C ASN A 18 4.25 -16.90 -1.71
N ASN A 19 4.81 -17.69 -2.64
CA ASN A 19 3.98 -18.45 -3.59
C ASN A 19 3.42 -19.74 -2.97
N GLN A 20 2.31 -20.25 -3.52
CA GLN A 20 1.60 -21.41 -2.95
C GLN A 20 2.48 -22.67 -2.87
N LYS A 21 3.43 -22.82 -3.81
CA LYS A 21 4.37 -23.94 -3.88
C LYS A 21 5.45 -23.89 -2.80
N GLU A 22 5.90 -22.70 -2.41
CA GLU A 22 6.80 -22.48 -1.27
C GLU A 22 6.08 -22.71 0.05
N ILE A 23 4.87 -22.15 0.19
CA ILE A 23 4.04 -22.32 1.38
C ILE A 23 3.74 -23.79 1.64
N ALA A 24 3.40 -24.54 0.59
CA ALA A 24 3.16 -25.98 0.67
C ALA A 24 4.38 -26.73 1.25
N ARG A 25 5.60 -26.35 0.85
CA ARG A 25 6.84 -26.92 1.38
C ARG A 25 7.09 -26.53 2.84
N MET A 26 6.87 -25.26 3.21
CA MET A 26 7.09 -24.76 4.56
C MET A 26 6.09 -25.32 5.58
N VAL A 27 4.83 -25.42 5.17
CA VAL A 27 3.72 -25.92 6.01
C VAL A 27 3.58 -27.44 5.93
N LYS A 28 4.39 -28.11 5.08
CA LYS A 28 4.41 -29.57 4.87
C LYS A 28 3.05 -30.14 4.45
N VAL A 29 2.36 -29.45 3.54
CA VAL A 29 1.09 -29.89 2.95
C VAL A 29 1.17 -29.90 1.42
N GLN A 30 0.22 -30.55 0.75
CA GLN A 30 0.16 -30.53 -0.71
C GLN A 30 -0.21 -29.14 -1.23
N GLU A 31 0.36 -28.73 -2.36
CA GLU A 31 0.03 -27.47 -3.03
C GLU A 31 -1.48 -27.34 -3.31
N LYS A 32 -2.12 -28.45 -3.72
CA LYS A 32 -3.58 -28.52 -3.91
C LYS A 32 -4.37 -28.14 -2.65
N THR A 33 -3.87 -28.49 -1.47
CA THR A 33 -4.50 -28.13 -0.18
C THR A 33 -4.39 -26.63 0.06
N ILE A 34 -3.24 -26.02 -0.25
CA ILE A 34 -3.07 -24.55 -0.19
C ILE A 34 -4.01 -23.87 -1.17
N SER A 35 -4.07 -24.31 -2.44
CA SER A 35 -4.97 -23.72 -3.44
C SER A 35 -6.45 -23.82 -3.04
N GLN A 36 -6.87 -24.94 -2.43
CA GLN A 36 -8.22 -25.07 -1.89
C GLN A 36 -8.50 -24.09 -0.76
N TRP A 37 -7.56 -23.88 0.16
CA TRP A 37 -7.73 -22.89 1.24
C TRP A 37 -7.78 -21.47 0.70
N VAL A 38 -6.89 -21.12 -0.22
CA VAL A 38 -6.87 -19.81 -0.87
C VAL A 38 -8.22 -19.49 -1.49
N LYS A 39 -8.80 -20.43 -2.25
CA LYS A 39 -10.11 -20.26 -2.89
C LYS A 39 -11.26 -20.23 -1.88
N LYS A 40 -11.24 -21.13 -0.88
CA LYS A 40 -12.34 -21.27 0.09
C LYS A 40 -12.48 -20.06 1.01
N TYR A 41 -11.38 -19.42 1.37
CA TYR A 41 -11.35 -18.34 2.36
C TYR A 41 -11.03 -16.98 1.76
N GLY A 42 -11.00 -16.87 0.43
CA GLY A 42 -10.77 -15.61 -0.27
C GLY A 42 -9.42 -14.95 0.05
N TRP A 43 -8.36 -15.75 0.22
CA TRP A 43 -7.07 -15.20 0.65
C TRP A 43 -6.38 -14.41 -0.44
N ASN A 44 -6.68 -14.66 -1.72
CA ASN A 44 -6.16 -13.85 -2.80
C ASN A 44 -6.79 -12.46 -2.79
N GLU A 45 -8.09 -12.35 -2.52
CA GLU A 45 -8.81 -11.10 -2.42
C GLU A 45 -8.31 -10.28 -1.23
N GLU A 46 -8.10 -10.92 -0.06
CA GLU A 46 -7.48 -10.26 1.09
C GLU A 46 -6.03 -9.84 0.81
N ARG A 47 -5.25 -10.71 0.16
CA ARG A 47 -3.86 -10.43 -0.21
C ARG A 47 -3.80 -9.28 -1.22
N ASP A 48 -4.59 -9.33 -2.26
CA ASP A 48 -4.63 -8.31 -3.31
C ASP A 48 -5.13 -6.98 -2.74
N ALA A 49 -6.08 -6.98 -1.81
CA ALA A 49 -6.48 -5.78 -1.09
C ALA A 49 -5.34 -5.20 -0.22
N ARG A 50 -4.50 -6.05 0.39
CA ARG A 50 -3.32 -5.61 1.17
C ARG A 50 -2.15 -5.15 0.29
N PHE A 51 -1.84 -5.88 -0.77
CA PHE A 51 -0.70 -5.60 -1.66
C PHE A 51 -1.02 -4.55 -2.71
N ASN A 52 -2.24 -4.48 -3.24
CA ASN A 52 -2.73 -3.36 -4.07
C ASN A 52 -3.39 -2.27 -3.22
N SER A 53 -3.18 -2.28 -1.89
CA SER A 53 -3.64 -1.21 -1.03
C SER A 53 -3.13 0.14 -1.55
N ALA A 54 -3.93 1.17 -1.31
CA ALA A 54 -3.59 2.57 -1.55
C ALA A 54 -2.11 2.88 -1.27
N ASN A 55 -1.58 2.35 -0.17
CA ASN A 55 -0.21 2.55 0.26
C ASN A 55 0.83 2.01 -0.72
N THR A 56 0.64 0.82 -1.30
CA THR A 56 1.57 0.28 -2.30
C THR A 56 1.51 1.08 -3.59
N GLN A 57 0.32 1.50 -4.01
CA GLN A 57 0.15 2.36 -5.19
C GLN A 57 0.80 3.74 -4.97
N ILE A 58 0.59 4.35 -3.80
CA ILE A 58 1.23 5.59 -3.34
C ILE A 58 2.75 5.45 -3.35
N LEU A 59 3.30 4.38 -2.77
CA LEU A 59 4.74 4.13 -2.73
C LEU A 59 5.33 3.95 -4.13
N SER A 60 4.62 3.25 -5.02
CA SER A 60 5.05 3.04 -6.40
C SER A 60 5.04 4.34 -7.21
N LEU A 61 4.00 5.15 -7.07
CA LEU A 61 3.92 6.47 -7.70
C LEU A 61 5.00 7.42 -7.18
N LYS A 62 5.24 7.45 -5.86
CA LYS A 62 6.35 8.23 -5.28
C LYS A 62 7.71 7.84 -5.85
N LYS A 63 7.98 6.54 -6.01
CA LYS A 63 9.21 6.04 -6.66
C LYS A 63 9.31 6.49 -8.11
N LEU A 64 8.21 6.43 -8.87
CA LEU A 64 8.18 6.87 -10.27
C LEU A 64 8.44 8.38 -10.39
N ILE A 65 7.76 9.20 -9.58
CA ILE A 65 7.96 10.65 -9.53
C ILE A 65 9.42 10.98 -9.19
N GLY A 66 10.01 10.28 -8.21
CA GLY A 66 11.42 10.45 -7.86
C GLY A 66 12.35 10.18 -9.04
N ARG A 67 12.15 9.08 -9.76
CA ARG A 67 12.95 8.73 -10.94
C ARG A 67 12.81 9.76 -12.07
N LEU A 68 11.59 10.21 -12.37
CA LEU A 68 11.34 11.22 -13.41
C LEU A 68 11.97 12.56 -13.04
N THR A 69 11.95 12.91 -11.76
CA THR A 69 12.58 14.13 -11.24
C THR A 69 14.10 14.07 -11.39
N GLU A 70 14.72 12.93 -11.08
CA GLU A 70 16.16 12.72 -11.26
C GLU A 70 16.58 12.75 -12.74
N GLN A 71 15.78 12.14 -13.63
CA GLN A 71 15.99 12.25 -15.07
C GLN A 71 15.91 13.69 -15.55
N ARG A 72 14.94 14.47 -15.06
CA ARG A 72 14.81 15.89 -15.39
C ARG A 72 16.01 16.71 -14.91
N LEU A 73 16.49 16.48 -13.68
CA LEU A 73 17.71 17.14 -13.18
C LEU A 73 18.93 16.82 -14.05
N THR A 74 19.03 15.59 -14.54
CA THR A 74 20.09 15.20 -15.48
C THR A 74 20.00 15.95 -16.80
N LEU A 75 18.78 16.14 -17.35
CA LEU A 75 18.58 16.94 -18.56
C LEU A 75 18.95 18.40 -18.34
N ILE A 76 18.59 19.00 -17.20
CA ILE A 76 18.95 20.39 -16.87
C ILE A 76 20.47 20.57 -16.86
N ARG A 77 21.22 19.65 -16.22
CA ARG A 77 22.69 19.69 -16.23
C ARG A 77 23.26 19.58 -17.65
N LYS A 78 22.67 18.74 -18.51
CA LYS A 78 23.09 18.63 -19.91
C LYS A 78 22.78 19.90 -20.72
N MET A 79 21.70 20.60 -20.39
CA MET A 79 21.38 21.89 -21.01
C MET A 79 22.41 22.95 -20.63
N GLU A 80 22.85 23.00 -19.37
CA GLU A 80 23.93 23.91 -18.93
C GLU A 80 25.23 23.65 -19.71
N THR A 81 25.57 22.38 -19.96
CA THR A 81 26.74 22.04 -20.80
C THR A 81 26.55 22.38 -22.27
N ALA A 82 25.32 22.25 -22.81
CA ALA A 82 25.03 22.62 -24.20
C ALA A 82 25.17 24.15 -24.41
N ILE A 83 24.71 24.95 -23.44
CA ILE A 83 24.90 26.41 -23.44
C ILE A 83 26.38 26.76 -23.37
N ALA A 84 27.15 26.12 -22.48
CA ALA A 84 28.59 26.37 -22.35
C ALA A 84 29.38 26.04 -23.64
N ASN A 85 28.85 25.17 -24.49
CA ASN A 85 29.43 24.78 -25.77
C ASN A 85 28.81 25.53 -26.97
N ASP A 86 28.00 26.56 -26.76
CA ASP A 86 27.23 27.28 -27.79
C ASP A 86 26.38 26.38 -28.71
N ASN A 87 25.97 25.21 -28.21
CA ASN A 87 25.14 24.25 -28.96
C ASN A 87 23.64 24.47 -28.65
N LEU A 88 23.06 25.50 -29.25
CA LEU A 88 21.65 25.87 -29.06
C LEU A 88 20.66 24.81 -29.54
N GLU A 89 20.98 24.08 -30.61
CA GLU A 89 20.11 23.01 -31.14
C GLU A 89 19.97 21.86 -30.13
N GLU A 90 21.08 21.45 -29.50
CA GLU A 90 21.06 20.44 -28.45
C GLU A 90 20.34 20.94 -27.19
N HIS A 91 20.54 22.20 -26.80
CA HIS A 91 19.80 22.82 -25.70
C HIS A 91 18.28 22.73 -25.91
N ASP A 92 17.78 23.12 -27.08
CA ASP A 92 16.35 23.14 -27.36
C ASP A 92 15.74 21.73 -27.39
N ALA A 93 16.48 20.76 -27.94
CA ALA A 93 16.07 19.35 -27.90
C ALA A 93 16.00 18.79 -26.47
N LEU A 94 16.94 19.16 -25.61
CA LEU A 94 16.95 18.77 -24.19
C LEU A 94 15.84 19.48 -23.41
N GLN A 95 15.58 20.75 -23.68
CA GLN A 95 14.53 21.54 -23.07
C GLN A 95 13.14 20.96 -23.39
N TYR A 96 12.91 20.55 -24.64
CA TYR A 96 11.67 19.86 -25.01
C TYR A 96 11.45 18.56 -24.21
N LYS A 97 12.50 17.75 -24.04
CA LYS A 97 12.45 16.52 -23.22
C LYS A 97 12.19 16.84 -21.74
N ALA A 98 12.84 17.86 -21.19
CA ALA A 98 12.67 18.28 -19.81
C ALA A 98 11.24 18.78 -19.52
N ASN A 99 10.62 19.47 -20.48
CA ASN A 99 9.23 19.93 -20.41
C ASN A 99 8.24 18.75 -20.44
N ARG A 100 8.48 17.74 -21.27
CA ARG A 100 7.67 16.51 -21.28
C ARG A 100 7.72 15.77 -19.95
N LEU A 101 8.91 15.62 -19.35
CA LEU A 101 9.05 15.02 -18.03
C LEU A 101 8.34 15.83 -16.94
N ALA A 102 8.35 17.17 -17.02
CA ALA A 102 7.63 18.02 -16.07
C ALA A 102 6.11 17.80 -16.13
N ASP A 103 5.55 17.66 -17.34
CA ASP A 103 4.13 17.36 -17.53
C ASP A 103 3.76 15.97 -16.98
N GLU A 104 4.59 14.95 -17.24
CA GLU A 104 4.40 13.61 -16.67
C GLU A 104 4.43 13.62 -15.14
N VAL A 105 5.41 14.30 -14.53
CA VAL A 105 5.49 14.46 -13.07
C VAL A 105 4.24 15.14 -12.52
N SER A 106 3.75 16.19 -13.18
CA SER A 106 2.51 16.89 -12.79
C SER A 106 1.30 15.95 -12.80
N LYS A 107 1.15 15.14 -13.84
CA LYS A 107 0.08 14.13 -13.95
C LYS A 107 0.15 13.08 -12.86
N TYR A 108 1.34 12.54 -12.58
CA TYR A 108 1.51 11.54 -11.53
C TYR A 108 1.31 12.12 -10.13
N ASN A 109 1.70 13.37 -9.88
CA ASN A 109 1.39 14.05 -8.63
C ASN A 109 -0.13 14.24 -8.43
N LYS A 110 -0.87 14.60 -9.48
CA LYS A 110 -2.34 14.71 -9.40
C LYS A 110 -2.98 13.34 -9.11
N ALA A 111 -2.50 12.28 -9.77
CA ALA A 111 -2.97 10.92 -9.50
C ALA A 111 -2.69 10.50 -8.05
N LEU A 112 -1.50 10.81 -7.53
CA LEU A 112 -1.13 10.56 -6.13
C LEU A 112 -2.08 11.26 -5.16
N LEU A 113 -2.40 12.53 -5.40
CA LEU A 113 -3.34 13.29 -4.58
C LEU A 113 -4.78 12.74 -4.66
N SER A 114 -5.21 12.26 -5.84
CA SER A 114 -6.52 11.61 -5.99
C SER A 114 -6.59 10.33 -5.17
N ILE A 115 -5.57 9.48 -5.26
CA ILE A 115 -5.48 8.23 -4.50
C ILE A 115 -5.44 8.52 -3.00
N ASP A 116 -4.68 9.52 -2.56
CA ASP A 116 -4.63 9.90 -1.14
C ASP A 116 -6.00 10.40 -0.63
N LYS A 117 -6.72 11.18 -1.46
CA LYS A 117 -8.06 11.68 -1.12
C LYS A 117 -9.11 10.58 -1.12
N GLU A 118 -9.09 9.67 -2.09
CA GLU A 118 -10.02 8.55 -2.21
C GLU A 118 -9.79 7.48 -1.13
N ASN A 119 -8.55 7.34 -0.63
CA ASN A 119 -8.21 6.37 0.40
C ASN A 119 -8.17 6.94 1.82
N LYS A 120 -8.53 8.22 2.01
CA LYS A 120 -8.85 8.73 3.33
C LYS A 120 -10.15 8.09 3.80
N ILE A 121 -10.02 7.17 4.74
CA ILE A 121 -11.16 6.60 5.47
C ILE A 121 -11.82 7.75 6.23
N SER A 122 -13.12 7.97 6.03
CA SER A 122 -13.86 8.97 6.81
C SER A 122 -13.89 8.56 8.28
N LEU A 123 -13.98 9.54 9.18
CA LEU A 123 -14.11 9.26 10.61
C LEU A 123 -15.31 8.32 10.87
N SER A 124 -16.43 8.52 10.19
CA SER A 124 -17.61 7.64 10.31
C SER A 124 -17.32 6.18 9.98
N VAL A 125 -16.71 5.91 8.83
CA VAL A 125 -16.36 4.53 8.42
C VAL A 125 -15.35 3.93 9.39
N TYR A 126 -14.41 4.72 9.88
CA TYR A 126 -13.45 4.27 10.89
C TYR A 126 -14.14 3.85 12.19
N LEU A 127 -15.04 4.69 12.71
CA LEU A 127 -15.81 4.41 13.93
C LEU A 127 -16.66 3.14 13.77
N ASP A 128 -17.35 2.98 12.64
CA ASP A 128 -18.16 1.78 12.35
C ASP A 128 -17.31 0.49 12.37
N VAL A 129 -16.10 0.55 11.79
CA VAL A 129 -15.15 -0.59 11.79
C VAL A 129 -14.66 -0.88 13.21
N MET A 130 -14.27 0.15 13.97
CA MET A 130 -13.80 -0.04 15.35
C MET A 130 -14.89 -0.59 16.26
N ASP A 131 -16.12 -0.10 16.15
CA ASP A 131 -17.29 -0.64 16.86
C ASP A 131 -17.53 -2.11 16.52
N SER A 132 -17.40 -2.47 15.25
CA SER A 132 -17.51 -3.88 14.81
C SER A 132 -16.43 -4.75 15.46
N ILE A 133 -15.17 -4.29 15.48
CA ILE A 133 -14.05 -4.99 16.10
C ILE A 133 -14.29 -5.13 17.61
N PHE A 134 -14.66 -4.05 18.30
CA PHE A 134 -14.86 -4.06 19.75
C PHE A 134 -16.03 -4.95 20.16
N LYS A 135 -17.13 -4.95 19.40
CA LYS A 135 -18.24 -5.92 19.58
C LYS A 135 -17.78 -7.36 19.35
N ALA A 136 -16.97 -7.62 18.34
CA ALA A 136 -16.43 -8.96 18.10
C ALA A 136 -15.50 -9.42 19.24
N VAL A 137 -14.67 -8.53 19.79
CA VAL A 137 -13.85 -8.81 20.97
C VAL A 137 -14.71 -9.08 22.20
N GLN A 138 -15.77 -8.29 22.42
CA GLN A 138 -16.72 -8.49 23.52
C GLN A 138 -17.36 -9.88 23.48
N VAL A 139 -17.80 -10.33 22.30
CA VAL A 139 -18.38 -11.65 22.10
C VAL A 139 -17.34 -12.76 22.30
N TYR A 140 -16.10 -12.54 21.85
CA TYR A 140 -15.02 -13.53 21.95
C TYR A 140 -14.50 -13.69 23.38
N SER A 141 -14.28 -12.57 24.09
CA SER A 141 -13.78 -12.55 25.46
C SER A 141 -14.24 -11.26 26.17
N PRO A 142 -15.27 -11.35 27.02
CA PRO A 142 -15.74 -10.20 27.80
C PRO A 142 -14.66 -9.60 28.70
N ALA A 143 -13.80 -10.44 29.30
CA ALA A 143 -12.71 -9.98 30.16
C ALA A 143 -11.68 -9.13 29.39
N LEU A 144 -11.29 -9.57 28.18
CA LEU A 144 -10.39 -8.80 27.32
C LEU A 144 -11.04 -7.47 26.90
N TYR A 145 -12.32 -7.50 26.51
CA TYR A 145 -13.05 -6.28 26.18
C TYR A 145 -13.04 -5.26 27.31
N MET A 146 -13.32 -5.68 28.54
CA MET A 146 -13.29 -4.80 29.71
C MET A 146 -11.89 -4.21 29.95
N SER A 147 -10.83 -5.02 29.77
CA SER A 147 -9.46 -4.53 29.91
C SER A 147 -9.03 -3.54 28.81
N LEU A 148 -9.77 -3.48 27.70
CA LEU A 148 -9.47 -2.59 26.59
C LEU A 148 -10.25 -1.27 26.66
N LEU A 149 -11.21 -1.08 27.56
CA LEU A 149 -12.09 0.11 27.56
C LEU A 149 -11.33 1.44 27.51
N ASP A 150 -10.34 1.61 28.39
CA ASP A 150 -9.51 2.83 28.41
C ASP A 150 -8.74 3.03 27.09
N PHE A 151 -8.24 1.93 26.50
CA PHE A 151 -7.61 1.97 25.18
C PHE A 151 -8.61 2.34 24.09
N GLN A 152 -9.83 1.80 24.11
CA GLN A 152 -10.87 2.11 23.13
C GLN A 152 -11.18 3.61 23.15
N GLU A 153 -11.43 4.17 24.33
CA GLU A 153 -11.76 5.58 24.50
C GLU A 153 -10.60 6.50 24.08
N GLN A 154 -9.38 6.23 24.56
CA GLN A 154 -8.21 7.03 24.21
C GLN A 154 -7.92 6.97 22.71
N HIS A 155 -7.95 5.77 22.13
CA HIS A 155 -7.63 5.57 20.71
C HIS A 155 -8.67 6.24 19.81
N LEU A 156 -9.97 6.13 20.12
CA LEU A 156 -11.02 6.81 19.36
C LEU A 156 -10.92 8.34 19.48
N SER A 157 -10.62 8.86 20.68
CA SER A 157 -10.37 10.29 20.88
C SER A 157 -9.19 10.77 20.04
N ASP A 158 -8.05 10.09 20.11
CA ASP A 158 -6.85 10.42 19.34
C ASP A 158 -7.10 10.40 17.82
N ILE A 159 -7.89 9.43 17.34
CA ILE A 159 -8.24 9.33 15.92
C ILE A 159 -9.22 10.43 15.51
N SER A 160 -10.20 10.78 16.36
CA SER A 160 -11.14 11.86 16.07
C SER A 160 -10.43 13.22 15.91
N LEU A 161 -9.35 13.45 16.67
CA LEU A 161 -8.51 14.65 16.53
C LEU A 161 -7.60 14.63 15.28
N LYS A 162 -7.33 13.45 14.70
CA LYS A 162 -6.46 13.29 13.53
C LYS A 162 -7.23 13.27 12.21
N ILE A 163 -8.43 12.70 12.19
CA ILE A 163 -9.26 12.51 11.00
C ILE A 163 -10.41 13.52 10.93
N GLY A 164 -10.96 13.92 12.07
CA GLY A 164 -11.98 14.97 12.17
C GLY A 164 -11.40 16.36 11.93
#